data_AF-A0A2L1VHY3-F1
#
_entry.id   AF-A0A2L1VHY3-F1
#
_cell.length_a   1.000
_cell.length_b   1.000
_cell.length_c   1.000
_cell.angle_alpha   90.00
_cell.angle_beta   90.00
_cell.angle_gamma   90.00
#
_symmetry.space_group_name_H-M   'P 1'
#
loop_
_entity.id
_entity.type
_entity.pdbx_description
1 polymer ?
#
loop_
_entity_poly.entity_id
_entity_poly.type
_entity_poly.pdbx_seq_one_letter_code
_entity_poly.pdbx_strand_id
1 'polypeptide(L)'
;MNLIKDIEEFCGKYKIDFSIMSLHLTDKINEFMSTLWQGTTGEMNWEITNTEFLKLSFPNEIDKSVINKIVSNLKFKLLSEESIYLYFSGTEPVIKINTNEFFLNLFNFMDEFCFLDFIYFLSIDSSKKDKNLVELRIFEYICGNL
;
A
#
# COMPACT_ATOMS: atom_id res chain seq x y z
N MET A 1 -1.45 -8.11 18.81
CA MET A 1 -0.75 -7.70 17.58
C MET A 1 -0.80 -6.19 17.54
N ASN A 2 0.35 -5.53 17.43
CA ASN A 2 0.41 -4.07 17.34
C ASN A 2 0.99 -3.79 15.96
N LEU A 3 0.10 -3.53 14.99
CA LEU A 3 0.46 -3.42 13.58
C LEU A 3 1.62 -2.44 13.37
N ILE A 4 1.60 -1.28 14.04
CA ILE A 4 2.68 -0.30 13.94
C ILE A 4 4.01 -0.90 14.40
N LYS A 5 4.04 -1.54 15.56
CA LYS A 5 5.25 -2.18 16.09
C LYS A 5 5.77 -3.28 15.17
N ASP A 6 4.87 -4.07 14.59
CA ASP A 6 5.20 -5.13 13.66
C ASP A 6 5.83 -4.55 12.38
N ILE A 7 5.32 -3.41 11.88
CA ILE A 7 5.91 -2.66 10.75
C ILE A 7 7.28 -2.07 11.10
N GLU A 8 7.44 -1.50 12.30
CA GLU A 8 8.73 -0.99 12.77
C GLU A 8 9.80 -2.09 12.80
N GLU A 9 9.44 -3.28 13.30
CA GLU A 9 10.32 -4.44 13.34
C GLU A 9 10.68 -4.92 11.93
N PHE A 10 9.71 -4.96 11.01
CA PHE A 10 9.95 -5.27 9.60
C PHE A 10 10.91 -4.27 8.95
N CYS A 11 10.66 -2.97 9.11
CA CYS A 11 11.51 -1.92 8.55
C CYS A 11 12.92 -1.98 9.14
N GLY A 12 13.06 -2.22 10.45
CA GLY A 12 14.36 -2.40 11.09
C GLY A 12 15.13 -3.61 10.55
N LYS A 13 14.45 -4.75 10.36
CA LYS A 13 15.02 -5.98 9.81
C LYS A 13 15.57 -5.79 8.40
N TYR A 14 14.85 -5.08 7.54
CA TYR A 14 15.21 -4.86 6.13
C TYR A 14 15.94 -3.53 5.87
N LYS A 15 16.22 -2.74 6.92
CA LYS A 15 16.85 -1.41 6.84
C LYS A 15 16.12 -0.47 5.88
N ILE A 16 14.80 -0.40 6.05
CA ILE A 16 13.94 0.48 5.28
C ILE A 16 13.71 1.76 6.08
N ASP A 17 14.01 2.90 5.49
CA ASP A 17 13.76 4.20 6.09
C ASP A 17 12.25 4.47 6.16
N PHE A 18 11.76 4.81 7.35
CA PHE A 18 10.35 5.11 7.58
C PHE A 18 10.16 6.18 8.66
N SER A 19 8.98 6.78 8.67
CA SER A 19 8.54 7.70 9.72
C SER A 19 7.05 7.52 9.99
N ILE A 20 6.70 7.45 11.27
CA ILE A 20 5.31 7.43 11.71
C ILE A 20 4.75 8.85 11.64
N MET A 21 3.65 9.03 10.92
CA MET A 21 3.01 10.33 10.74
C MET A 21 2.06 10.65 11.89
N SER A 22 1.68 11.92 12.01
CA SER A 22 0.68 12.33 13.00
C SER A 22 -0.71 11.78 12.66
N LEU A 23 -1.51 11.51 13.69
CA LEU A 23 -2.92 11.10 13.51
C LEU A 23 -3.74 12.11 12.72
N HIS A 24 -3.39 13.40 12.76
CA HIS A 24 -4.04 14.43 11.93
C HIS A 24 -3.93 14.15 10.42
N LEU A 25 -2.83 13.53 9.96
CA LEU A 25 -2.73 13.10 8.58
C LEU A 25 -3.62 11.89 8.29
N THR A 26 -3.72 10.94 9.23
CA THR A 26 -4.68 9.83 9.15
C THR A 26 -6.10 10.34 9.01
N ASP A 27 -6.51 11.34 9.80
CA ASP A 27 -7.87 11.93 9.73
C ASP A 27 -8.16 12.50 8.33
N LYS A 28 -7.20 13.20 7.72
CA LYS A 28 -7.31 13.74 6.35
C LYS A 28 -7.40 12.66 5.27
N ILE A 29 -6.73 11.53 5.49
CA ILE A 29 -6.82 10.38 4.59
C ILE A 29 -8.17 9.69 4.78
N ASN A 30 -8.65 9.54 6.01
CA ASN A 30 -9.98 9.00 6.30
C ASN A 30 -11.09 9.81 5.62
N GLU A 31 -11.03 11.14 5.67
CA GLU A 31 -11.99 12.01 4.98
C GLU A 31 -11.99 11.73 3.47
N PHE A 32 -10.82 11.60 2.86
CA PHE A 32 -10.70 11.24 1.45
C PHE A 32 -11.25 9.82 1.16
N MET A 33 -10.82 8.82 1.93
CA MET A 33 -11.25 7.42 1.76
C MET A 33 -12.75 7.24 2.01
N SER A 34 -13.37 8.05 2.87
CA SER A 34 -14.81 7.97 3.16
C SER A 34 -15.69 8.17 1.92
N THR A 35 -15.20 8.91 0.92
CA THR A 35 -15.89 9.09 -0.36
C THR A 35 -15.77 7.88 -1.29
N LEU A 36 -14.76 7.03 -1.05
CA LEU A 36 -14.44 5.82 -1.82
C LEU A 36 -15.04 4.55 -1.18
N TRP A 37 -15.33 4.60 0.13
CA TRP A 37 -15.93 3.52 0.89
C TRP A 37 -17.47 3.60 0.83
N GLN A 38 -18.09 2.72 0.03
CA GLN A 38 -19.54 2.48 0.10
C GLN A 38 -19.82 1.11 0.75
N GLY A 39 -19.67 1.00 2.08
CA GLY A 39 -20.00 -0.24 2.80
C GLY A 39 -19.33 -0.40 4.18
N THR A 40 -19.62 -1.53 4.84
CA THR A 40 -19.14 -1.88 6.20
C THR A 40 -17.87 -2.76 6.23
N THR A 41 -17.26 -3.08 5.10
CA THR A 41 -16.10 -3.99 5.03
C THR A 41 -15.13 -3.45 4.01
N GLY A 42 -13.86 -3.31 4.38
CA GLY A 42 -12.89 -2.41 3.78
C GLY A 42 -12.42 -2.65 2.34
N GLU A 43 -13.24 -3.27 1.50
CA GLU A 43 -13.02 -3.32 0.06
C GLU A 43 -13.49 -2.02 -0.60
N MET A 44 -12.59 -1.38 -1.35
CA MET A 44 -12.92 -0.19 -2.12
C MET A 44 -13.70 -0.58 -3.39
N ASN A 45 -14.82 0.10 -3.66
CA ASN A 45 -15.60 -0.13 -4.87
C ASN A 45 -15.02 0.65 -6.05
N TRP A 46 -14.00 0.08 -6.69
CA TRP A 46 -13.29 0.68 -7.83
C TRP A 46 -14.16 0.92 -9.07
N GLU A 47 -15.30 0.21 -9.21
CA GLU A 47 -16.23 0.39 -10.34
C GLU A 47 -17.05 1.69 -10.21
N ILE A 48 -17.32 2.14 -8.99
CA ILE A 48 -18.10 3.36 -8.72
C ILE A 48 -17.23 4.62 -8.85
N THR A 49 -15.93 4.52 -8.59
CA THR A 49 -15.06 5.70 -8.53
C THR A 49 -14.63 6.20 -9.92
N ASN A 50 -15.06 5.53 -11.00
CA ASN A 50 -14.70 5.85 -12.40
C ASN A 50 -13.19 6.06 -12.58
N THR A 51 -12.39 5.41 -11.72
CA THR A 51 -10.95 5.60 -11.61
C THR A 51 -10.29 4.54 -12.48
N GLU A 52 -9.35 4.93 -13.34
CA GLU A 52 -8.53 3.96 -14.06
C GLU A 52 -7.74 3.12 -13.03
N PHE A 53 -8.11 1.86 -12.86
CA PHE A 53 -7.41 0.92 -11.98
C PHE A 53 -6.71 -0.16 -12.82
N LEU A 54 -5.55 -0.62 -12.35
CA LEU A 54 -4.80 -1.70 -12.96
C LEU A 54 -4.78 -2.90 -12.00
N LYS A 55 -5.53 -3.95 -12.33
CA LYS A 55 -5.46 -5.22 -11.59
C LYS A 55 -4.19 -5.96 -12.01
N LEU A 56 -3.26 -6.13 -11.08
CA LEU A 56 -2.09 -6.99 -11.27
C LEU A 56 -2.30 -8.33 -10.56
N SER A 57 -2.21 -9.41 -11.32
CA SER A 57 -2.14 -10.76 -10.77
C SER A 57 -0.68 -11.20 -10.72
N PHE A 58 -0.22 -11.57 -9.54
CA PHE A 58 1.13 -12.08 -9.34
C PHE A 58 1.18 -13.59 -9.66
N PRO A 59 2.20 -14.08 -10.39
CA PRO A 59 2.41 -15.51 -10.59
C PRO A 59 2.92 -16.18 -9.29
N ASN A 60 2.72 -17.50 -9.17
CA ASN A 60 3.08 -18.29 -7.98
C ASN A 60 4.57 -18.28 -7.62
N GLU A 61 5.47 -18.00 -8.57
CA GLU A 61 6.91 -17.90 -8.34
C GLU A 61 7.38 -16.49 -8.70
N ILE A 62 8.02 -15.82 -7.73
CA ILE A 62 8.40 -14.42 -7.85
C ILE A 62 9.89 -14.28 -7.63
N ASP A 63 10.60 -14.02 -8.72
CA ASP A 63 12.02 -13.68 -8.70
C ASP A 63 12.24 -12.19 -9.00
N LYS A 64 13.48 -11.71 -8.81
CA LYS A 64 13.85 -10.32 -9.11
C LYS A 64 13.48 -9.86 -10.53
N SER A 65 13.41 -10.77 -11.50
CA SER A 65 12.99 -10.44 -12.87
C SER A 65 11.49 -10.15 -12.92
N VAL A 66 10.66 -10.98 -12.28
CA VAL A 66 9.22 -10.77 -12.15
C VAL A 66 8.93 -9.48 -11.38
N ILE A 67 9.63 -9.22 -10.27
CA ILE A 67 9.52 -7.96 -9.51
C ILE A 67 9.84 -6.78 -10.41
N ASN A 68 11.02 -6.78 -11.07
CA ASN A 68 11.42 -5.69 -11.95
C ASN A 68 10.46 -5.52 -13.13
N LYS A 69 9.87 -6.61 -13.64
CA LYS A 69 8.90 -6.56 -14.74
C LYS A 69 7.58 -5.96 -14.28
N ILE A 70 7.09 -6.33 -13.10
CA ILE A 70 5.91 -5.73 -12.47
C ILE A 70 6.18 -4.25 -12.20
N VAL A 71 7.25 -3.92 -11.49
CA VAL A 71 7.69 -2.54 -11.21
C VAL A 71 7.86 -1.71 -12.49
N SER A 72 8.39 -2.29 -13.58
CA SER A 72 8.56 -1.59 -14.87
C SER A 72 7.26 -1.42 -15.67
N ASN A 73 6.31 -2.37 -15.56
CA ASN A 73 4.99 -2.27 -16.18
C ASN A 73 4.07 -1.35 -15.39
N LEU A 74 4.31 -1.22 -14.09
CA LEU A 74 3.71 -0.22 -13.25
C LEU A 74 4.28 1.14 -13.60
N LYS A 75 3.69 1.80 -14.60
CA LYS A 75 3.81 3.26 -14.78
C LYS A 75 3.11 4.04 -13.64
N PHE A 76 3.17 3.52 -12.41
CA PHE A 76 2.65 4.25 -11.26
C PHE A 76 3.58 5.42 -11.00
N LYS A 77 3.05 6.64 -11.12
CA LYS A 77 3.70 7.87 -10.67
C LYS A 77 4.20 7.73 -9.22
N LEU A 78 3.51 6.92 -8.42
CA LEU A 78 3.82 6.54 -7.05
C LEU A 78 5.17 5.81 -6.89
N LEU A 79 5.59 4.99 -7.86
CA LEU A 79 6.90 4.33 -7.88
C LEU A 79 8.06 5.26 -8.25
N SER A 80 7.74 6.43 -8.80
CA SER A 80 8.74 7.49 -9.04
C SER A 80 8.88 8.45 -7.87
N GLU A 81 8.04 8.32 -6.83
CA GLU A 81 8.19 9.12 -5.62
C GLU A 81 9.23 8.50 -4.69
N GLU A 82 10.02 9.36 -4.05
CA GLU A 82 11.05 8.94 -3.10
C GLU A 82 10.44 8.21 -1.89
N SER A 83 9.22 8.59 -1.49
CA SER A 83 8.51 7.99 -0.38
C SER A 83 7.01 7.94 -0.61
N ILE A 84 6.38 6.91 -0.05
CA ILE A 84 4.94 6.64 -0.13
C ILE A 84 4.35 6.52 1.27
N TYR A 85 3.04 6.58 1.35
CA TYR A 85 2.29 6.46 2.61
C TYR A 85 1.54 5.13 2.65
N LEU A 86 1.80 4.33 3.69
CA LEU A 86 1.12 3.09 4.00
C LEU A 86 -0.10 3.39 4.87
N TYR A 87 -1.28 2.97 4.41
CA TYR A 87 -2.54 3.16 5.11
C TYR A 87 -3.26 1.81 5.30
N PHE A 88 -3.59 1.49 6.56
CA PHE A 88 -4.02 0.16 6.99
C PHE A 88 -5.47 0.10 7.50
N SER A 89 -5.93 1.16 8.16
CA SER A 89 -7.34 1.46 8.47
C SER A 89 -7.37 2.68 9.40
N GLY A 90 -8.52 3.36 9.47
CA GLY A 90 -8.60 4.76 9.92
C GLY A 90 -8.28 5.08 11.38
N THR A 91 -7.90 4.11 12.21
CA THR A 91 -7.51 4.37 13.60
C THR A 91 -6.00 4.42 13.82
N GLU A 92 -5.21 3.86 12.91
CA GLU A 92 -3.76 3.78 13.07
C GLU A 92 -3.03 4.96 12.40
N PRO A 93 -1.88 5.40 12.95
CA PRO A 93 -1.02 6.35 12.27
C PRO A 93 -0.60 5.86 10.89
N VAL A 94 -0.66 6.76 9.91
CA VAL A 94 -0.11 6.49 8.56
C VAL A 94 1.41 6.41 8.66
N ILE A 95 2.02 5.47 7.93
CA ILE A 95 3.46 5.31 7.90
C ILE A 95 3.99 5.84 6.58
N LYS A 96 4.89 6.82 6.62
CA LYS A 96 5.65 7.24 5.44
C LYS A 96 6.89 6.36 5.32
N ILE A 97 7.14 5.81 4.13
CA ILE A 97 8.21 4.85 3.91
C ILE A 97 8.96 5.15 2.62
N ASN A 98 10.27 4.89 2.59
CA ASN A 98 11.07 5.00 1.38
C ASN A 98 10.61 3.98 0.35
N THR A 99 10.25 4.46 -0.85
CA THR A 99 9.65 3.64 -1.90
C THR A 99 10.62 2.57 -2.38
N ASN A 100 11.86 2.93 -2.71
CA ASN A 100 12.80 2.00 -3.33
C ASN A 100 13.17 0.85 -2.39
N GLU A 101 13.44 1.17 -1.13
CA GLU A 101 13.81 0.18 -0.12
C GLU A 101 12.65 -0.74 0.24
N PHE A 102 11.43 -0.19 0.33
CA PHE A 102 10.23 -0.97 0.60
C PHE A 102 9.90 -1.93 -0.55
N PHE A 103 9.87 -1.43 -1.79
CA PHE A 103 9.48 -2.25 -2.94
C PHE A 103 10.47 -3.39 -3.23
N LEU A 104 11.75 -3.25 -2.87
CA LEU A 104 12.71 -4.35 -2.89
C LEU A 104 12.35 -5.50 -1.93
N ASN A 105 11.57 -5.20 -0.89
CA ASN A 105 11.15 -6.13 0.16
C ASN A 105 9.63 -6.40 0.14
N LEU A 106 8.92 -6.01 -0.92
CA LEU A 106 7.47 -6.11 -1.00
C LEU A 106 6.93 -7.53 -0.75
N PHE A 107 7.60 -8.56 -1.25
CA PHE A 107 7.13 -9.94 -1.07
C PHE A 107 7.36 -10.43 0.36
N ASN A 108 8.51 -10.10 0.95
CA ASN A 108 8.75 -10.37 2.36
C ASN A 108 7.69 -9.69 3.23
N PHE A 109 7.25 -8.49 2.84
CA PHE A 109 6.16 -7.79 3.49
C PHE A 109 4.84 -8.54 3.33
N MET A 110 4.48 -8.94 2.11
CA MET A 110 3.23 -9.68 1.86
C MET A 110 3.19 -11.00 2.64
N ASP A 111 4.30 -11.73 2.73
CA ASP A 111 4.40 -12.98 3.50
C ASP A 111 4.25 -12.73 5.02
N GLU A 112 4.94 -11.71 5.55
CA GLU A 112 4.95 -11.41 6.98
C GLU A 112 3.61 -10.81 7.45
N PHE A 113 2.96 -10.03 6.59
CA PHE A 113 1.67 -9.37 6.84
C PHE A 113 0.49 -10.06 6.14
N CYS A 114 0.61 -11.38 5.91
CA CYS A 114 -0.41 -12.22 5.26
C CYS A 114 -1.81 -12.19 5.90
N PHE A 115 -1.87 -11.78 7.17
CA PHE A 115 -3.10 -11.61 7.93
C PHE A 115 -3.87 -10.32 7.59
N LEU A 116 -3.28 -9.42 6.80
CA LEU A 116 -3.96 -8.25 6.27
C LEU A 116 -4.69 -8.61 4.98
N ASP A 117 -5.94 -8.21 4.85
CA ASP A 117 -6.70 -8.42 3.60
C ASP A 117 -6.12 -7.54 2.47
N PHE A 118 -5.88 -6.27 2.76
CA PHE A 118 -5.32 -5.29 1.83
C PHE A 118 -4.51 -4.20 2.58
N ILE A 119 -3.68 -3.49 1.83
CA ILE A 119 -2.99 -2.27 2.26
C ILE A 119 -3.09 -1.23 1.14
N TYR A 120 -3.22 0.04 1.50
CA TYR A 120 -3.24 1.13 0.54
C TYR A 120 -1.92 1.89 0.54
N PHE A 121 -1.35 2.08 -0.65
CA PHE A 121 -0.25 3.00 -0.91
C PHE A 121 -0.78 4.32 -1.44
N LEU A 122 -0.36 5.41 -0.81
CA LEU A 122 -0.76 6.77 -1.14
C LEU A 122 0.46 7.60 -1.53
N SER A 123 0.32 8.38 -2.59
CA SER A 123 1.23 9.48 -2.94
C SER A 123 0.49 10.78 -2.67
N ILE A 124 1.09 11.62 -1.82
CA ILE A 124 0.50 12.88 -1.36
C ILE A 124 1.43 14.00 -1.80
N ASP A 125 1.23 14.47 -3.02
CA ASP A 125 1.92 15.67 -3.50
C ASP A 125 1.21 16.91 -2.94
N SER A 126 1.80 17.56 -1.93
CA SER A 126 1.23 18.78 -1.33
C SER A 126 1.03 19.93 -2.32
N SER A 127 1.65 19.86 -3.50
CA SER A 127 1.53 20.87 -4.57
C SER A 127 0.41 20.60 -5.57
N LYS A 128 -0.20 19.41 -5.56
CA LYS A 128 -1.26 19.01 -6.49
C LYS A 128 -2.49 18.51 -5.73
N LYS A 129 -3.69 18.70 -6.31
CA LYS A 129 -4.92 18.09 -5.78
C LYS A 129 -5.02 16.58 -6.06
N ASP A 130 -4.09 16.05 -6.84
CA ASP A 130 -4.09 14.65 -7.26
C ASP A 130 -3.51 13.78 -6.16
N LYS A 131 -4.33 12.90 -5.60
CA LYS A 131 -3.89 11.80 -4.74
C LYS A 131 -3.85 10.54 -5.59
N ASN A 132 -2.67 9.91 -5.69
CA ASN A 132 -2.57 8.59 -6.31
C ASN A 132 -2.77 7.55 -5.21
N LEU A 133 -3.66 6.58 -5.47
CA LEU A 133 -3.99 5.50 -4.56
C LEU A 133 -3.76 4.17 -5.26
N VAL A 134 -3.06 3.26 -4.59
CA VAL A 134 -2.87 1.88 -5.04
C VAL A 134 -3.30 0.98 -3.90
N GLU A 135 -4.20 0.03 -4.18
CA GLU A 135 -4.56 -1.04 -3.25
C GLU A 135 -3.73 -2.28 -3.57
N LEU A 136 -3.05 -2.81 -2.56
CA LEU A 136 -2.41 -4.11 -2.62
C LEU A 136 -3.26 -5.10 -1.83
N ARG A 137 -3.79 -6.10 -2.53
CA ARG A 137 -4.57 -7.19 -1.94
C ARG A 137 -3.63 -8.33 -1.56
N ILE A 138 -3.35 -8.45 -0.26
CA ILE A 138 -2.36 -9.40 0.27
C ILE A 138 -3.00 -10.79 0.40
N PHE A 139 -4.26 -10.87 0.81
CA PHE A 139 -4.96 -12.15 0.95
C PHE A 139 -5.12 -12.89 -0.40
N GLU A 140 -5.52 -12.18 -1.46
CA GLU A 140 -5.64 -12.74 -2.82
C GLU A 140 -4.30 -13.30 -3.33
N TYR A 141 -3.17 -12.72 -2.91
CA TYR A 141 -1.84 -13.21 -3.27
C TYR A 141 -1.53 -14.56 -2.63
N ILE A 142 -1.92 -14.78 -1.37
CA ILE A 142 -1.52 -15.96 -0.59
C ILE A 142 -2.48 -17.13 -0.79
N CYS A 143 -3.77 -16.84 -0.88
CA CYS A 143 -4.81 -17.85 -1.02
C CYS A 143 -5.19 -18.15 -2.48
N GLY A 144 -4.68 -17.36 -3.43
CA GLY A 144 -5.09 -17.39 -4.84
C GLY A 144 -6.46 -16.72 -5.06
N ASN A 145 -6.80 -16.47 -6.33
CA ASN A 145 -8.16 -16.05 -6.69
C ASN A 145 -9.12 -17.19 -6.34
N LEU A 146 -9.92 -17.04 -5.29
CA LEU A 146 -11.12 -17.86 -5.05
C LEU A 146 -12.25 -17.43 -5.98
#